data_AF-A0A6N9FMG6-F1
#
_entry.id   AF-A0A6N9FMG6-F1
#
_cell.length_a   1.000
_cell.length_b   1.000
_cell.length_c   1.000
_cell.angle_alpha   90.00
_cell.angle_beta   90.00
_cell.angle_gamma   90.00
#
_symmetry.space_group_name_H-M   'P 1'
#
loop_
_entity.id
_entity.type
_entity.pdbx_description
1 polymer ?
#
loop_
_entity_poly.entity_id
_entity_poly.type
_entity_poly.pdbx_seq_one_letter_code
_entity_poly.pdbx_strand_id
1 'polypeptide(L)'
;MGVVRFQEFLNYSNFRPKKFYPYNEKDIKLPKNSQGYEALYRRHKLLWEKSRRFKFFYTDENVVPSMSHCQIISSDNRDEIFFLFAVLNSSITRQIFEAMFSLGNEKVGMYVVVKRLKEFVRTPLINTPEKIRSKKRVIALVEKALDMEKEVLGKHVDIDTLVHRVGNLRVKGDKLLVSHRGSDISFPIRRNSVGLVRAALAARFDAGGKLFGGDQSISVRELKSLPAFDRAAQSAVLRKVEERILDMYGVTDRERADLLSRRVE
;
A
#
# COMPACT_ATOMS: atom_id res chain seq x y z
N MET A 1 18.90 -3.12 1.63
CA MET A 1 17.47 -3.38 1.93
C MET A 1 16.75 -2.08 2.28
N GLY A 2 15.49 -1.94 1.90
CA GLY A 2 14.63 -0.82 2.24
C GLY A 2 14.21 -0.76 3.71
N VAL A 3 14.15 0.44 4.32
CA VAL A 3 13.62 0.65 5.68
C VAL A 3 12.12 0.95 5.61
N VAL A 4 11.32 0.24 6.41
CA VAL A 4 9.87 0.43 6.46
C VAL A 4 9.48 1.66 7.29
N ARG A 5 8.76 2.63 6.69
CA ARG A 5 8.25 3.86 7.35
C ARG A 5 6.81 4.21 6.95
N PHE A 6 5.81 3.61 7.60
CA PHE A 6 4.39 3.70 7.23
C PHE A 6 3.77 5.11 7.12
N GLN A 7 4.39 6.14 7.68
CA GLN A 7 3.97 7.55 7.47
C GLN A 7 4.02 7.96 5.99
N GLU A 8 4.87 7.32 5.19
CA GLU A 8 5.02 7.60 3.75
C GLU A 8 3.90 6.97 2.88
N PHE A 9 2.92 6.27 3.49
CA PHE A 9 2.08 5.25 2.84
C PHE A 9 0.57 5.51 2.88
N LEU A 10 0.12 6.71 3.23
CA LEU A 10 -1.29 7.00 3.49
C LEU A 10 -2.27 6.58 2.36
N ASN A 11 -1.81 6.18 1.16
CA ASN A 11 -2.65 5.82 0.02
C ASN A 11 -2.17 4.63 -0.83
N TYR A 12 -1.35 3.71 -0.31
CA TYR A 12 -0.81 2.58 -1.09
C TYR A 12 -1.25 1.22 -0.56
N SER A 13 -1.23 0.22 -1.43
CA SER A 13 -1.28 -1.21 -1.09
C SER A 13 0.08 -1.89 -1.33
N ASN A 14 0.93 -1.34 -2.20
CA ASN A 14 2.29 -1.80 -2.47
C ASN A 14 3.33 -0.90 -1.78
N PHE A 15 4.15 -1.48 -0.91
CA PHE A 15 5.28 -0.83 -0.26
C PHE A 15 6.45 -0.71 -1.24
N ARG A 16 7.00 0.50 -1.36
CA ARG A 16 8.28 0.77 -2.02
C ARG A 16 9.18 1.57 -1.08
N PRO A 17 10.38 1.06 -0.75
CA PRO A 17 11.25 1.75 0.20
C PRO A 17 11.88 2.99 -0.41
N LYS A 18 11.91 4.08 0.37
CA LYS A 18 12.64 5.32 0.01
C LYS A 18 14.05 5.40 0.58
N LYS A 19 14.32 4.67 1.66
CA LYS A 19 15.64 4.62 2.33
C LYS A 19 16.18 3.21 2.29
N PHE A 20 17.45 3.07 1.97
CA PHE A 20 18.12 1.78 1.86
C PHE A 20 19.24 1.69 2.90
N TYR A 21 19.27 0.57 3.62
CA TYR A 21 20.35 0.15 4.50
C TYR A 21 21.30 -0.78 3.73
N PRO A 22 22.63 -0.66 3.91
CA PRO A 22 23.58 -1.62 3.34
C PRO A 22 23.24 -3.03 3.81
N TYR A 23 23.31 -3.98 2.87
CA TYR A 23 22.94 -5.37 3.13
C TYR A 23 24.08 -6.06 3.89
N ASN A 24 23.96 -6.11 5.21
CA ASN A 24 24.88 -6.83 6.08
C ASN A 24 24.11 -7.49 7.22
N GLU A 25 24.04 -8.81 7.20
CA GLU A 25 23.35 -9.60 8.23
C GLU A 25 23.90 -9.31 9.63
N LYS A 26 25.21 -9.03 9.75
CA LYS A 26 25.87 -8.73 11.03
C LYS A 26 25.28 -7.49 11.71
N ASP A 27 24.71 -6.59 10.92
CA ASP A 27 24.13 -5.33 11.39
C ASP A 27 22.61 -5.46 11.65
N ILE A 28 21.99 -6.57 11.26
CA ILE A 28 20.55 -6.82 11.43
C ILE A 28 20.34 -7.71 12.65
N LYS A 29 19.98 -7.11 13.78
CA LYS A 29 19.64 -7.88 14.98
C LYS A 29 18.20 -8.40 14.91
N LEU A 30 18.06 -9.71 14.76
CA LEU A 30 16.75 -10.36 14.80
C LEU A 30 16.26 -10.59 16.25
N PRO A 31 14.95 -10.45 16.53
CA PRO A 31 14.38 -10.84 17.81
C PRO A 31 14.53 -12.35 18.08
N LYS A 32 14.61 -12.73 19.36
CA LYS A 32 14.74 -14.14 19.79
C LYS A 32 13.67 -15.07 19.21
N ASN A 33 12.46 -14.57 18.98
CA ASN A 33 11.31 -15.33 18.47
C ASN A 33 11.10 -15.15 16.95
N SER A 34 12.10 -14.64 16.23
CA SER A 34 12.03 -14.53 14.77
C SER A 34 12.17 -15.91 14.11
N GLN A 35 11.66 -16.05 12.89
CA GLN A 35 11.87 -17.23 12.05
C GLN A 35 13.22 -17.16 11.31
N GLY A 36 14.20 -16.42 11.86
CA GLY A 36 15.51 -16.23 11.24
C GLY A 36 15.51 -15.29 10.03
N TYR A 37 16.67 -15.18 9.40
CA TYR A 37 16.91 -14.30 8.25
C TYR A 37 16.17 -14.75 6.98
N GLU A 38 15.82 -16.03 6.90
CA GLU A 38 15.10 -16.58 5.76
C GLU A 38 13.82 -15.81 5.43
N ALA A 39 13.08 -15.39 6.47
CA ALA A 39 11.88 -14.57 6.31
C ALA A 39 12.15 -13.21 5.62
N LEU A 40 13.37 -12.68 5.70
CA LEU A 40 13.78 -11.45 5.01
C LEU A 40 14.13 -11.69 3.53
N TYR A 41 14.56 -12.91 3.19
CA TYR A 41 15.06 -13.26 1.85
C TYR A 41 13.99 -13.74 0.89
N ARG A 42 12.88 -14.27 1.42
CA ARG A 42 11.72 -14.62 0.59
C ARG A 42 11.24 -13.41 -0.20
N ARG A 43 10.98 -13.59 -1.50
CA ARG A 43 10.71 -12.48 -2.42
C ARG A 43 9.47 -11.69 -2.02
N HIS A 44 8.33 -12.38 -1.88
CA HIS A 44 7.04 -11.75 -1.67
C HIS A 44 6.76 -11.60 -0.17
N LYS A 45 6.39 -10.39 0.24
CA LYS A 45 6.21 -10.05 1.66
C LYS A 45 4.93 -9.26 1.85
N LEU A 46 4.19 -9.61 2.90
CA LEU A 46 3.14 -8.78 3.48
C LEU A 46 3.70 -8.10 4.71
N LEU A 47 3.42 -6.82 4.89
CA LEU A 47 3.89 -6.01 6.01
C LEU A 47 2.78 -5.12 6.58
N TRP A 48 2.79 -4.89 7.89
CA TRP A 48 1.79 -4.07 8.58
C TRP A 48 2.34 -3.50 9.90
N GLU A 49 1.68 -2.45 10.41
CA GLU A 49 1.95 -1.88 11.73
C GLU A 49 1.26 -2.66 12.84
N LYS A 50 1.97 -2.95 13.93
CA LYS A 50 1.42 -3.74 15.05
C LYS A 50 0.31 -3.04 15.84
N SER A 51 0.28 -1.71 15.93
CA SER A 51 -0.49 -1.01 16.98
C SER A 51 -1.13 0.30 16.53
N ARG A 52 -1.38 0.49 15.23
CA ARG A 52 -1.83 1.79 14.69
C ARG A 52 -2.92 1.66 13.65
N ARG A 53 -2.67 0.89 12.58
CA ARG A 53 -3.60 0.77 11.44
C ARG A 53 -3.80 -0.68 11.06
N PHE A 54 -5.05 -1.10 10.93
CA PHE A 54 -5.41 -2.39 10.34
C PHE A 54 -5.36 -2.29 8.81
N LYS A 55 -4.14 -2.30 8.29
CA LYS A 55 -3.89 -2.31 6.86
C LYS A 55 -2.64 -3.12 6.57
N PHE A 56 -2.77 -4.07 5.64
CA PHE A 56 -1.67 -4.89 5.18
C PHE A 56 -1.20 -4.35 3.83
N PHE A 57 0.11 -4.37 3.62
CA PHE A 57 0.76 -3.93 2.40
C PHE A 57 1.55 -5.08 1.81
N TYR A 58 1.65 -5.13 0.49
CA TYR A 58 2.49 -6.07 -0.23
C TYR A 58 3.82 -5.42 -0.62
N THR A 59 4.89 -6.20 -0.74
CA THR A 59 6.11 -5.80 -1.47
C THR A 59 6.87 -7.03 -1.97
N ASP A 60 7.53 -6.88 -3.11
CA ASP A 60 8.57 -7.79 -3.61
C ASP A 60 9.99 -7.22 -3.44
N GLU A 61 10.11 -6.06 -2.79
CA GLU A 61 11.39 -5.43 -2.52
C GLU A 61 12.12 -6.12 -1.36
N ASN A 62 13.44 -5.95 -1.35
CA ASN A 62 14.27 -6.38 -0.24
C ASN A 62 14.13 -5.37 0.91
N VAL A 63 13.32 -5.68 1.93
CA VAL A 63 13.01 -4.77 3.04
C VAL A 63 13.44 -5.34 4.40
N VAL A 64 13.91 -4.46 5.30
CA VAL A 64 14.07 -4.77 6.72
C VAL A 64 12.91 -4.11 7.48
N PRO A 65 11.99 -4.89 8.05
CA PRO A 65 10.96 -4.33 8.92
C PRO A 65 11.59 -3.77 10.20
N SER A 66 11.11 -2.61 10.65
CA SER A 66 11.39 -2.16 12.02
C SER A 66 10.68 -3.11 12.98
N MET A 67 11.39 -4.12 13.48
CA MET A 67 10.80 -5.25 14.22
C MET A 67 10.00 -4.84 15.47
N SER A 68 10.21 -3.64 16.00
CA SER A 68 9.42 -3.08 17.11
C SER A 68 7.99 -2.72 16.66
N HIS A 69 7.83 -2.15 15.47
CA HIS A 69 6.56 -1.56 15.00
C HIS A 69 5.94 -2.29 13.80
N CYS A 70 6.74 -3.02 13.04
CA CYS A 70 6.36 -3.72 11.82
C CYS A 70 6.45 -5.23 12.03
N GLN A 71 5.53 -5.97 11.42
CA GLN A 71 5.67 -7.40 11.23
C GLN A 71 5.57 -7.76 9.76
N ILE A 72 6.04 -8.96 9.42
CA ILE A 72 5.99 -9.47 8.06
C ILE A 72 5.49 -10.92 8.02
N ILE A 73 4.88 -11.28 6.89
CA ILE A 73 4.68 -12.66 6.44
C ILE A 73 5.32 -12.74 5.06
N SER A 74 6.14 -13.75 4.80
CA SER A 74 6.87 -13.84 3.53
C SER A 74 6.89 -15.26 2.96
N SER A 75 6.97 -15.35 1.63
CA SER A 75 7.03 -16.59 0.88
C SER A 75 7.56 -16.34 -0.53
N ASP A 76 8.05 -17.38 -1.19
CA ASP A 76 8.34 -17.35 -2.64
C ASP A 76 7.12 -17.75 -3.48
N ASN A 77 6.06 -18.25 -2.85
CA ASN A 77 4.79 -18.49 -3.53
C ASN A 77 3.97 -17.20 -3.62
N ARG A 78 4.13 -16.49 -4.75
CA ARG A 78 3.43 -15.23 -5.05
C ARG A 78 1.91 -15.36 -4.92
N ASP A 79 1.35 -16.41 -5.49
CA ASP A 79 -0.10 -16.58 -5.62
C ASP A 79 -0.76 -16.79 -4.25
N GLU A 80 -0.10 -17.53 -3.35
CA GLU A 80 -0.56 -17.65 -1.96
C GLU A 80 -0.42 -16.35 -1.18
N ILE A 81 0.65 -15.57 -1.41
CA ILE A 81 0.81 -14.25 -0.80
C ILE A 81 -0.28 -13.28 -1.28
N PHE A 82 -0.62 -13.28 -2.57
CA PHE A 82 -1.70 -12.44 -3.12
C PHE A 82 -3.06 -12.86 -2.57
N PHE A 83 -3.31 -14.16 -2.44
CA PHE A 83 -4.56 -14.62 -1.85
C PHE A 83 -4.65 -14.27 -0.36
N LEU A 84 -3.57 -14.47 0.40
CA LEU A 84 -3.52 -14.09 1.82
C LEU A 84 -3.65 -12.57 1.99
N PHE A 85 -3.06 -11.77 1.10
CA PHE A 85 -3.22 -10.32 1.08
C PHE A 85 -4.68 -9.90 0.94
N ALA A 86 -5.44 -10.56 0.05
CA ALA A 86 -6.87 -10.31 -0.11
C ALA A 86 -7.66 -10.69 1.15
N VAL A 87 -7.37 -11.86 1.73
CA VAL A 87 -8.02 -12.31 2.97
C VAL A 87 -7.74 -11.32 4.11
N LEU A 88 -6.48 -10.95 4.34
CA LEU A 88 -6.10 -10.06 5.45
C LEU A 88 -6.66 -8.65 5.33
N ASN A 89 -6.85 -8.13 4.11
CA ASN A 89 -7.49 -6.82 3.88
C ASN A 89 -9.02 -6.88 3.73
N SER A 90 -9.63 -8.04 3.93
CA SER A 90 -11.09 -8.19 3.82
C SER A 90 -11.84 -7.55 4.99
N SER A 91 -13.10 -7.20 4.75
CA SER A 91 -13.98 -6.65 5.79
C SER A 91 -14.20 -7.66 6.93
N ILE A 92 -14.35 -8.96 6.62
CA ILE A 92 -14.46 -10.02 7.64
C ILE A 92 -13.26 -10.00 8.58
N THR A 93 -12.05 -9.97 8.03
CA THR A 93 -10.82 -9.99 8.86
C THR A 93 -10.71 -8.73 9.69
N ARG A 94 -11.07 -7.57 9.12
CA ARG A 94 -11.15 -6.30 9.85
C ARG A 94 -12.15 -6.37 11.00
N GLN A 95 -13.36 -6.87 10.77
CA GLN A 95 -14.40 -6.94 11.79
C GLN A 95 -14.10 -7.94 12.90
N ILE A 96 -13.52 -9.10 12.59
CA ILE A 96 -13.03 -10.03 13.61
C ILE A 96 -12.06 -9.29 14.52
N PHE A 97 -11.12 -8.54 13.96
CA PHE A 97 -10.16 -7.80 14.75
C PHE A 97 -10.80 -6.64 15.53
N GLU A 98 -11.71 -5.91 14.91
CA GLU A 98 -12.40 -4.79 15.58
C GLU A 98 -13.25 -5.28 16.76
N ALA A 99 -13.97 -6.39 16.60
CA ALA A 99 -14.78 -6.96 17.66
C ALA A 99 -13.94 -7.53 18.82
N MET A 100 -12.75 -8.07 18.53
CA MET A 100 -11.95 -8.79 19.53
C MET A 100 -10.83 -7.97 20.15
N PHE A 101 -10.33 -6.94 19.45
CA PHE A 101 -9.10 -6.24 19.80
C PHE A 101 -9.19 -4.71 19.73
N SER A 102 -10.37 -4.13 19.50
CA SER A 102 -10.56 -2.69 19.69
C SER A 102 -10.52 -2.36 21.18
N LEU A 103 -9.54 -1.57 21.59
CA LEU A 103 -9.46 -1.04 22.95
C LEU A 103 -10.32 0.22 23.00
N GLY A 104 -11.53 0.11 23.58
CA GLY A 104 -12.55 1.17 23.56
C GLY A 104 -12.12 2.55 24.10
N ASN A 105 -11.01 2.63 24.83
CA ASN A 105 -10.51 3.87 25.45
C ASN A 105 -9.14 4.35 24.95
N GLU A 106 -8.48 3.66 24.01
CA GLU A 106 -7.16 4.09 23.52
C GLU A 106 -7.26 4.96 22.26
N LYS A 107 -6.58 6.11 22.28
CA LYS A 107 -6.36 6.97 21.09
C LYS A 107 -5.53 6.29 19.99
N VAL A 108 -4.98 5.09 20.25
CA VAL A 108 -3.93 4.47 19.42
C VAL A 108 -4.27 3.02 19.08
N GLY A 109 -5.19 2.85 18.13
CA GLY A 109 -5.18 1.76 17.15
C GLY A 109 -5.39 0.32 17.63
N MET A 110 -5.76 -0.53 16.68
CA MET A 110 -5.95 -1.96 16.90
C MET A 110 -4.60 -2.70 16.96
N TYR A 111 -4.43 -3.59 17.95
CA TYR A 111 -3.21 -4.39 18.09
C TYR A 111 -3.22 -5.64 17.19
N VAL A 112 -2.53 -5.55 16.07
CA VAL A 112 -2.42 -6.59 15.03
C VAL A 112 -1.08 -7.30 15.14
N VAL A 113 -1.03 -8.35 15.96
CA VAL A 113 0.17 -9.20 16.09
C VAL A 113 0.00 -10.53 15.36
N VAL A 114 1.08 -11.04 14.75
CA VAL A 114 1.08 -12.27 13.94
C VAL A 114 0.49 -13.48 14.66
N LYS A 115 0.66 -13.57 15.99
CA LYS A 115 0.03 -14.62 16.81
C LYS A 115 -1.49 -14.57 16.71
N ARG A 116 -2.09 -13.38 16.86
CA ARG A 116 -3.53 -13.16 16.71
C ARG A 116 -4.00 -13.44 15.29
N LEU A 117 -3.21 -13.09 14.28
CA LEU A 117 -3.56 -13.42 12.90
C LEU A 117 -3.69 -14.94 12.69
N LYS A 118 -2.71 -15.71 13.17
CA LYS A 118 -2.75 -17.18 13.10
C LYS A 118 -3.93 -17.77 13.88
N GLU A 119 -4.29 -17.15 14.99
CA GLU A 119 -5.32 -17.65 15.88
C GLU A 119 -6.75 -17.34 15.38
N PHE A 120 -6.98 -16.13 14.86
CA PHE A 120 -8.35 -15.63 14.58
C PHE A 120 -8.67 -15.46 13.10
N VAL A 121 -7.66 -15.34 12.22
CA VAL A 121 -7.91 -15.31 10.78
C VAL A 121 -7.96 -16.74 10.27
N ARG A 122 -9.10 -17.13 9.70
CA ARG A 122 -9.29 -18.41 9.02
C ARG A 122 -9.36 -18.14 7.53
N THR A 123 -8.48 -18.74 6.73
CA THR A 123 -8.59 -18.65 5.27
C THR A 123 -9.80 -19.46 4.79
N PRO A 124 -10.51 -19.04 3.73
CA PRO A 124 -11.62 -19.81 3.19
C PRO A 124 -11.15 -21.20 2.76
N LEU A 125 -11.93 -22.24 3.08
CA LEU A 125 -11.64 -23.60 2.63
C LEU A 125 -11.80 -23.70 1.10
N ILE A 126 -10.73 -24.12 0.41
CA ILE A 126 -10.68 -24.24 -1.05
C ILE A 126 -10.78 -25.71 -1.45
N ASN A 127 -11.98 -26.28 -1.36
CA ASN A 127 -12.23 -27.71 -1.59
C ASN A 127 -13.16 -28.01 -2.76
N THR A 128 -13.66 -26.97 -3.46
CA THR A 128 -14.53 -27.15 -4.64
C THR A 128 -13.90 -26.55 -5.89
N PRO A 129 -14.20 -27.07 -7.10
CA PRO A 129 -13.74 -26.49 -8.35
C PRO A 129 -14.11 -25.01 -8.51
N GLU A 130 -15.28 -24.62 -7.99
CA GLU A 130 -15.72 -23.24 -7.98
C GLU A 130 -14.83 -22.35 -7.11
N LYS A 131 -14.55 -22.75 -5.86
CA LYS A 131 -13.66 -22.00 -4.96
C LYS A 131 -12.24 -21.92 -5.48
N ILE A 132 -11.75 -22.97 -6.17
CA ILE A 132 -10.45 -22.94 -6.86
C ILE A 132 -10.45 -21.87 -7.97
N ARG A 133 -11.50 -21.80 -8.80
CA ARG A 133 -11.64 -20.76 -9.82
C ARG A 133 -11.75 -19.36 -9.20
N SER A 134 -12.50 -19.21 -8.11
CA SER A 134 -12.63 -17.95 -7.38
C SER A 134 -11.30 -17.49 -6.79
N LYS A 135 -10.50 -18.39 -6.19
CA LYS A 135 -9.14 -18.09 -5.73
C LYS A 135 -8.26 -17.53 -6.85
N LYS A 136 -8.24 -18.19 -8.02
CA LYS A 136 -7.48 -17.71 -9.20
C LYS A 136 -7.92 -16.31 -9.63
N ARG A 137 -9.23 -16.05 -9.63
CA ARG A 137 -9.79 -14.71 -9.97
C ARG A 137 -9.40 -13.66 -8.94
N VAL A 138 -9.43 -13.98 -7.64
CA VAL A 138 -8.96 -13.09 -6.58
C VAL A 138 -7.50 -12.72 -6.79
N ILE A 139 -6.64 -13.70 -7.04
CA ILE A 139 -5.21 -13.48 -7.30
C ILE A 139 -5.00 -12.54 -8.48
N ALA A 140 -5.68 -12.77 -9.61
CA ALA A 140 -5.57 -11.92 -10.80
C ALA A 140 -6.07 -10.48 -10.56
N LEU A 141 -7.12 -10.31 -9.75
CA LEU A 141 -7.62 -8.98 -9.39
C LEU A 141 -6.67 -8.25 -8.43
N VAL A 142 -6.05 -8.95 -7.49
CA VAL A 142 -5.01 -8.39 -6.61
C VAL A 142 -3.80 -7.97 -7.43
N GLU A 143 -3.33 -8.83 -8.33
CA GLU A 143 -2.22 -8.52 -9.25
C GLU A 143 -2.53 -7.26 -10.05
N LYS A 144 -3.72 -7.18 -10.66
CA LYS A 144 -4.17 -5.99 -11.38
C LYS A 144 -4.16 -4.75 -10.49
N ALA A 145 -4.68 -4.82 -9.27
CA ALA A 145 -4.73 -3.68 -8.36
C ALA A 145 -3.32 -3.21 -7.95
N LEU A 146 -2.39 -4.13 -7.70
CA LEU A 146 -1.00 -3.81 -7.37
C LEU A 146 -0.22 -3.26 -8.57
N ASP A 147 -0.52 -3.74 -9.78
CA ASP A 147 0.09 -3.27 -11.02
C ASP A 147 -0.33 -1.85 -11.37
N MET A 148 -1.57 -1.45 -11.05
CA MET A 148 -2.01 -0.06 -11.19
C MET A 148 -1.11 0.89 -10.39
N GLU A 149 -0.60 0.49 -9.23
CA GLU A 149 0.30 1.31 -8.40
C GLU A 149 1.72 1.43 -8.97
N LYS A 150 2.05 0.71 -10.06
CA LYS A 150 3.31 0.87 -10.80
C LYS A 150 3.29 2.11 -11.70
N GLU A 151 2.14 2.76 -11.88
CA GLU A 151 2.05 4.04 -12.58
C GLU A 151 2.47 5.19 -11.66
N VAL A 152 3.50 5.92 -12.10
CA VAL A 152 4.16 6.98 -11.33
C VAL A 152 4.24 8.26 -12.16
N LEU A 153 4.35 9.42 -11.49
CA LEU A 153 4.32 10.74 -12.10
C LEU A 153 5.35 10.90 -13.22
N GLY A 154 6.55 10.32 -13.06
CA GLY A 154 7.60 10.37 -14.07
C GLY A 154 7.26 9.66 -15.39
N LYS A 155 6.24 8.78 -15.40
CA LYS A 155 5.70 8.21 -16.64
C LYS A 155 4.74 9.16 -17.36
N HIS A 156 4.25 10.20 -16.70
CA HIS A 156 3.27 11.14 -17.24
C HIS A 156 3.83 12.54 -17.49
N VAL A 157 4.95 12.89 -16.84
CA VAL A 157 5.62 14.18 -16.98
C VAL A 157 7.12 13.94 -17.11
N ASP A 158 7.69 14.45 -18.21
CA ASP A 158 9.13 14.39 -18.41
C ASP A 158 9.80 15.59 -17.73
N ILE A 159 10.21 15.39 -16.48
CA ILE A 159 10.86 16.42 -15.66
C ILE A 159 12.37 16.30 -15.87
N ASP A 160 13.00 17.35 -16.39
CA ASP A 160 14.45 17.37 -16.59
C ASP A 160 15.21 17.17 -15.28
N THR A 161 16.28 16.37 -15.34
CA THR A 161 17.19 16.02 -14.25
C THR A 161 18.08 17.17 -13.78
N LEU A 162 18.18 18.26 -14.54
CA LEU A 162 18.93 19.47 -14.14
C LEU A 162 18.36 20.14 -12.88
N VAL A 163 17.09 19.88 -12.57
CA VAL A 163 16.46 20.35 -11.33
C VAL A 163 16.56 19.25 -10.27
N HIS A 164 17.32 19.49 -9.21
CA HIS A 164 17.48 18.48 -8.14
C HIS A 164 16.36 18.52 -7.10
N ARG A 165 15.86 19.72 -6.75
CA ARG A 165 14.82 19.94 -5.74
C ARG A 165 13.84 21.03 -6.15
N VAL A 166 12.58 20.85 -5.76
CA VAL A 166 11.46 21.71 -6.15
C VAL A 166 10.59 22.02 -4.94
N GLY A 167 10.20 23.30 -4.81
CA GLY A 167 9.41 23.76 -3.65
C GLY A 167 7.92 23.88 -3.94
N ASN A 168 7.56 24.52 -5.06
CA ASN A 168 6.18 24.73 -5.46
C ASN A 168 5.89 24.08 -6.81
N LEU A 169 4.76 23.38 -6.89
CA LEU A 169 4.29 22.70 -8.11
C LEU A 169 2.86 23.11 -8.43
N ARG A 170 2.57 23.37 -9.71
CA ARG A 170 1.21 23.69 -10.17
C ARG A 170 0.94 23.09 -11.55
N VAL A 171 -0.29 22.69 -11.80
CA VAL A 171 -0.71 22.23 -13.13
C VAL A 171 -1.48 23.33 -13.84
N LYS A 172 -0.94 23.83 -14.96
CA LYS A 172 -1.57 24.85 -15.80
C LYS A 172 -1.80 24.28 -17.21
N GLY A 173 -3.06 24.07 -17.58
CA GLY A 173 -3.41 23.39 -18.83
C GLY A 173 -2.83 21.98 -18.87
N ASP A 174 -2.02 21.71 -19.89
CA ASP A 174 -1.30 20.48 -20.17
C ASP A 174 0.17 20.50 -19.69
N LYS A 175 0.55 21.45 -18.83
CA LYS A 175 1.91 21.58 -18.31
C LYS A 175 1.97 21.51 -16.79
N LEU A 176 3.03 20.87 -16.29
CA LEU A 176 3.46 20.95 -14.90
C LEU A 176 4.44 22.11 -14.77
N LEU A 177 4.09 23.11 -13.97
CA LEU A 177 4.94 24.23 -13.61
C LEU A 177 5.67 23.92 -12.30
N VAL A 178 6.97 24.17 -12.30
CA VAL A 178 7.89 23.91 -11.21
C VAL A 178 8.63 25.19 -10.89
N SER A 179 8.40 25.76 -9.71
CA SER A 179 9.13 26.94 -9.28
C SER A 179 10.50 26.55 -8.71
N HIS A 180 11.57 27.05 -9.32
CA HIS A 180 12.95 26.83 -8.90
C HIS A 180 13.71 28.17 -8.90
N ARG A 181 14.26 28.57 -7.74
CA ARG A 181 15.07 29.81 -7.60
C ARG A 181 14.38 31.09 -8.14
N GLY A 182 13.06 31.18 -7.99
CA GLY A 182 12.28 32.35 -8.39
C GLY A 182 11.83 32.36 -9.87
N SER A 183 12.21 31.36 -10.67
CA SER A 183 11.68 31.16 -12.02
C SER A 183 10.82 29.90 -12.10
N ASP A 184 9.83 29.93 -12.99
CA ASP A 184 8.98 28.77 -13.28
C ASP A 184 9.53 28.02 -14.50
N ILE A 185 9.77 26.73 -14.32
CA ILE A 185 10.15 25.79 -15.38
C ILE A 185 8.90 24.96 -15.72
N SER A 186 8.56 24.86 -17.00
CA SER A 186 7.37 24.12 -17.45
C SER A 186 7.74 22.81 -18.10
N PHE A 187 7.08 21.73 -17.69
CA PHE A 187 7.22 20.40 -18.28
C PHE A 187 5.90 19.94 -18.91
N PRO A 188 5.91 19.41 -20.14
CA PRO A 188 4.70 18.92 -20.78
C PRO A 188 4.16 17.67 -20.08
N ILE A 189 2.86 17.60 -19.90
CA ILE A 189 2.13 16.43 -19.40
C ILE A 189 1.68 15.62 -20.62
N ARG A 190 1.88 14.29 -20.57
CA ARG A 190 1.41 13.39 -21.63
C ARG A 190 -0.10 13.51 -21.82
N ARG A 191 -0.55 13.34 -23.06
CA ARG A 191 -1.99 13.36 -23.42
C ARG A 191 -2.79 12.43 -22.49
N ASN A 192 -3.99 12.86 -22.12
CA ASN A 192 -4.91 12.15 -21.22
C ASN A 192 -4.39 11.88 -19.79
N SER A 193 -3.25 12.46 -19.38
CA SER A 193 -2.67 12.24 -18.04
C SER A 193 -2.87 13.42 -17.07
N VAL A 194 -3.46 14.52 -17.52
CA VAL A 194 -3.63 15.75 -16.72
C VAL A 194 -4.41 15.49 -15.43
N GLY A 195 -5.50 14.72 -15.50
CA GLY A 195 -6.30 14.35 -14.32
C GLY A 195 -5.50 13.54 -13.31
N LEU A 196 -4.73 12.54 -13.77
CA LEU A 196 -3.88 11.70 -12.94
C LEU A 196 -2.77 12.52 -12.25
N VAL A 197 -2.12 13.42 -12.98
CA VAL A 197 -1.09 14.31 -12.45
C VAL A 197 -1.67 15.25 -11.38
N ARG A 198 -2.85 15.83 -11.61
CA ARG A 198 -3.53 16.67 -10.61
C ARG A 198 -3.85 15.89 -9.34
N ALA A 199 -4.42 14.69 -9.47
CA ALA A 199 -4.75 13.83 -8.34
C ALA A 199 -3.50 13.39 -7.56
N ALA A 200 -2.41 13.05 -8.27
CA ALA A 200 -1.12 12.69 -7.68
C ALA A 200 -0.54 13.82 -6.83
N LEU A 201 -0.59 15.06 -7.34
CA LEU A 201 -0.10 16.24 -6.64
C LEU A 201 -0.99 16.63 -5.47
N ALA A 202 -2.32 16.62 -5.64
CA ALA A 202 -3.25 16.94 -4.55
C ALA A 202 -3.10 16.01 -3.32
N ALA A 203 -2.56 14.80 -3.50
CA ALA A 203 -2.28 13.89 -2.40
C ALA A 203 -1.02 14.24 -1.58
N ARG A 204 -0.19 15.18 -2.04
CA ARG A 204 1.10 15.55 -1.42
C ARG A 204 1.31 17.05 -1.27
N PHE A 205 0.56 17.86 -2.00
CA PHE A 205 0.66 19.30 -2.04
C PHE A 205 -0.70 19.93 -1.72
N ASP A 206 -0.69 21.06 -1.03
CA ASP A 206 -1.85 21.90 -0.81
C ASP A 206 -2.32 22.59 -2.11
N ALA A 207 -3.46 23.30 -2.03
CA ALA A 207 -4.00 24.04 -3.17
C ALA A 207 -3.06 25.15 -3.68
N GLY A 208 -2.14 25.64 -2.85
CA GLY A 208 -1.12 26.63 -3.21
C GLY A 208 0.10 26.03 -3.90
N GLY A 209 0.23 24.70 -3.91
CA GLY A 209 1.35 23.95 -4.46
C GLY A 209 2.48 23.68 -3.47
N LYS A 210 2.26 23.88 -2.16
CA LYS A 210 3.25 23.62 -1.10
C LYS A 210 3.10 22.21 -0.55
N LEU A 211 4.20 21.59 -0.14
CA LEU A 211 4.19 20.25 0.45
C LEU A 211 3.45 20.21 1.79
N PHE A 212 2.67 19.15 2.00
CA PHE A 212 2.14 18.84 3.32
C PHE A 212 3.26 18.40 4.27
N GLY A 213 3.18 18.79 5.54
CA GLY A 213 4.10 18.33 6.59
C GLY A 213 5.30 19.26 6.87
N GLY A 214 5.34 20.46 6.29
CA GLY A 214 6.33 21.49 6.62
C GLY A 214 7.64 21.42 5.84
N ASP A 215 7.82 20.43 4.97
CA ASP A 215 8.96 20.36 4.07
C ASP A 215 8.94 21.50 3.05
N GLN A 216 10.07 22.17 2.86
CA GLN A 216 10.18 23.30 1.91
C GLN A 216 10.43 22.85 0.46
N SER A 217 10.90 21.62 0.25
CA SER A 217 11.16 21.09 -1.09
C SER A 217 11.23 19.57 -1.15
N ILE A 218 10.89 19.00 -2.30
CA ILE A 218 11.00 17.57 -2.63
C ILE A 218 12.07 17.37 -3.71
N SER A 219 12.75 16.22 -3.70
CA SER A 219 13.69 15.90 -4.78
C SER A 219 12.95 15.54 -6.08
N VAL A 220 13.51 15.83 -7.25
CA VAL A 220 12.87 15.44 -8.53
C VAL A 220 12.75 13.92 -8.66
N ARG A 221 13.71 13.16 -8.12
CA ARG A 221 13.61 11.69 -8.06
C ARG A 221 12.38 11.24 -7.29
N GLU A 222 12.10 11.87 -6.15
CA GLU A 222 10.94 11.57 -5.33
C GLU A 222 9.64 12.07 -5.97
N LEU A 223 9.67 13.23 -6.63
CA LEU A 223 8.53 13.72 -7.39
C LEU A 223 8.15 12.75 -8.52
N LYS A 224 9.14 12.26 -9.27
CA LYS A 224 8.93 11.28 -10.35
C LYS A 224 8.38 9.94 -9.85
N SER A 225 8.65 9.57 -8.59
CA SER A 225 8.16 8.33 -7.99
C SER A 225 6.80 8.46 -7.29
N LEU A 226 6.19 9.64 -7.28
CA LEU A 226 4.82 9.80 -6.78
C LEU A 226 3.85 8.96 -7.62
N PRO A 227 2.79 8.37 -7.05
CA PRO A 227 1.86 7.54 -7.80
C PRO A 227 0.94 8.41 -8.61
N ALA A 228 0.67 7.96 -9.83
CA ALA A 228 -0.20 8.65 -10.75
C ALA A 228 -1.14 7.63 -11.40
N PHE A 229 -1.94 6.96 -10.57
CA PHE A 229 -2.93 5.97 -11.03
C PHE A 229 -4.35 6.35 -10.60
N ASP A 230 -5.33 5.80 -11.32
CA ASP A 230 -6.74 6.00 -11.01
C ASP A 230 -7.12 5.20 -9.76
N ARG A 231 -7.20 5.91 -8.62
CA ARG A 231 -7.58 5.32 -7.34
C ARG A 231 -9.03 4.85 -7.31
N ALA A 232 -9.95 5.52 -8.01
CA ALA A 232 -11.34 5.10 -8.04
C ALA A 232 -11.47 3.77 -8.80
N ALA A 233 -10.78 3.65 -9.94
CA ALA A 233 -10.70 2.40 -10.68
C ALA A 233 -10.03 1.28 -9.86
N GLN A 234 -8.97 1.58 -9.11
CA GLN A 234 -8.32 0.60 -8.24
C GLN A 234 -9.27 0.13 -7.12
N SER A 235 -9.94 1.07 -6.45
CA SER A 235 -10.94 0.77 -5.41
C SER A 235 -12.07 -0.09 -5.95
N ALA A 236 -12.51 0.11 -7.20
CA ALA A 236 -13.49 -0.75 -7.84
C ALA A 236 -12.96 -2.18 -8.08
N VAL A 237 -11.68 -2.34 -8.44
CA VAL A 237 -11.04 -3.67 -8.54
C VAL A 237 -10.97 -4.34 -7.17
N LEU A 238 -10.56 -3.61 -6.13
CA LEU A 238 -10.48 -4.14 -4.76
C LEU A 238 -11.87 -4.47 -4.18
N ARG A 239 -12.94 -3.79 -4.60
CA ARG A 239 -14.31 -4.17 -4.25
C ARG A 239 -14.71 -5.52 -4.82
N LYS A 240 -14.31 -5.81 -6.06
CA LYS A 240 -14.52 -7.15 -6.66
C LYS A 240 -13.71 -8.23 -5.96
N VAL A 241 -12.53 -7.90 -5.41
CA VAL A 241 -11.77 -8.81 -4.54
C VAL A 241 -12.57 -9.10 -3.28
N GLU A 242 -13.06 -8.06 -2.61
CA GLU A 242 -13.87 -8.17 -1.40
C GLU A 242 -15.08 -9.09 -1.62
N GLU A 243 -15.91 -8.78 -2.61
CA GLU A 243 -17.12 -9.57 -2.94
C GLU A 243 -16.81 -11.05 -3.08
N ARG A 244 -15.72 -11.39 -3.78
CA ARG A 244 -15.31 -12.79 -3.98
C ARG A 244 -14.82 -13.46 -2.70
N ILE A 245 -14.08 -12.73 -1.86
CA ILE A 245 -13.65 -13.27 -0.56
C ILE A 245 -14.89 -13.58 0.29
N LEU A 246 -15.85 -12.66 0.34
CA LEU A 246 -17.13 -12.85 1.03
C LEU A 246 -17.89 -14.08 0.51
N ASP A 247 -18.01 -14.23 -0.82
CA ASP A 247 -18.62 -15.41 -1.44
C ASP A 247 -17.93 -16.71 -1.00
N MET A 248 -16.60 -16.69 -0.91
CA MET A 248 -15.81 -17.88 -0.53
C MET A 248 -16.01 -18.29 0.92
N TYR A 249 -16.32 -17.33 1.81
CA TYR A 249 -16.75 -17.59 3.19
C TYR A 249 -18.21 -18.00 3.30
N GLY A 250 -19.02 -17.81 2.25
CA GLY A 250 -20.43 -18.16 2.25
C GLY A 250 -21.28 -17.22 3.10
N VAL A 251 -20.90 -15.95 3.23
CA VAL A 251 -21.71 -14.96 3.95
C VAL A 251 -23.02 -14.68 3.21
N THR A 252 -24.09 -14.53 3.97
CA THR A 252 -25.43 -14.19 3.46
C THR A 252 -25.48 -12.74 2.96
N ASP A 253 -26.49 -12.38 2.17
CA ASP A 253 -26.66 -11.01 1.68
C ASP A 253 -26.87 -10.00 2.83
N ARG A 254 -27.54 -10.43 3.90
CA ARG A 254 -27.72 -9.62 5.11
C ARG A 254 -26.39 -9.35 5.81
N GLU A 255 -25.56 -10.38 6.00
CA GLU A 255 -24.23 -10.22 6.59
C GLU A 255 -23.33 -9.39 5.68
N ARG A 256 -23.41 -9.57 4.35
CA ARG A 256 -22.68 -8.75 3.39
C ARG A 256 -23.01 -7.26 3.53
N ALA A 257 -24.29 -6.91 3.66
CA ALA A 257 -24.71 -5.53 3.82
C ALA A 257 -24.14 -4.91 5.11
N ASP A 258 -24.17 -5.65 6.23
CA ASP A 258 -23.56 -5.22 7.49
C ASP A 258 -22.03 -5.09 7.35
N LEU A 259 -21.39 -6.07 6.70
CA LEU A 259 -19.95 -6.09 6.46
C LEU A 259 -19.45 -4.89 5.67
N LEU A 260 -20.17 -4.53 4.60
CA LEU A 260 -19.80 -3.43 3.71
C LEU A 260 -20.15 -2.04 4.28
N SER A 261 -21.22 -1.93 5.08
CA SER A 261 -21.64 -0.66 5.68
C SER A 261 -20.70 -0.14 6.78
N ARG A 262 -20.00 -1.05 7.48
CA ARG A 262 -19.07 -0.69 8.56
C ARG A 262 -17.66 -0.34 8.10
N ARG A 263 -17.41 -0.33 6.78
CA ARG A 263 -16.10 0.03 6.23
C ARG A 263 -15.90 1.55 6.28
N VAL A 264 -15.60 2.08 7.46
CA VAL A 264 -15.13 3.46 7.61
C VAL A 264 -13.72 3.57 7.00
N GLU A 265 -13.57 4.49 6.05
CA GLU A 265 -12.39 4.73 5.19
C GLU A 265 -11.07 4.85 5.96
#